data_AF-A0A533WYL5-F1
#
_entry.id   AF-A0A533WYL5-F1
#
_cell.length_a   1.000
_cell.length_b   1.000
_cell.length_c   1.000
_cell.angle_alpha   90.00
_cell.angle_beta   90.00
_cell.angle_gamma   90.00
#
_symmetry.space_group_name_H-M   'P 1'
#
loop_
_entity.id
_entity.type
_entity.pdbx_description
1 polymer ?
#
loop_
_entity_poly.entity_id
_entity_poly.type
_entity_poly.pdbx_seq_one_letter_code
_entity_poly.pdbx_strand_id
1 'polypeptide(L)'
;MKLDFPRYTERLGAVSIHAVQRIYELDSGKSKGFQSSHQTVRKFDYDEISNIMHDLAIVIPIKNEKLKLLEGVLSGIPNECLVIIVSNSS
;
A
#
# COMPACT_ATOMS: atom_id res chain seq x y z
N MET A 1 -6.85 6.77 2.55
CA MET A 1 -5.91 7.05 1.44
C MET A 1 -6.64 7.62 0.24
N LYS A 2 -6.12 8.71 -0.36
CA LYS A 2 -6.60 9.29 -1.64
C LYS A 2 -5.46 9.36 -2.65
N LEU A 3 -5.73 8.94 -3.88
CA LEU A 3 -4.78 8.95 -4.99
C LEU A 3 -5.43 9.31 -6.32
N ASP A 4 -4.72 9.98 -7.23
CA ASP A 4 -5.25 10.31 -8.55
C ASP A 4 -5.40 9.08 -9.44
N PHE A 5 -6.30 9.16 -10.43
CA PHE A 5 -6.32 8.20 -11.52
C PHE A 5 -5.08 8.35 -12.42
N PRO A 6 -4.57 7.25 -12.99
CA PRO A 6 -3.40 7.32 -13.85
C PRO A 6 -3.74 8.13 -15.11
N ARG A 7 -3.03 9.22 -15.34
CA ARG A 7 -3.24 10.11 -16.50
C ARG A 7 -2.97 9.42 -17.84
N TYR A 8 -2.14 8.38 -17.79
CA TYR A 8 -1.73 7.59 -18.95
C TYR A 8 -1.57 6.12 -18.53
N THR A 9 -1.92 5.20 -19.42
CA THR A 9 -1.69 3.76 -19.25
C THR A 9 -1.19 3.20 -20.57
N GLU A 10 -0.01 2.58 -20.53
CA GLU A 10 0.54 1.88 -21.68
C GLU A 10 0.04 0.44 -21.69
N ARG A 11 -0.42 -0.05 -22.84
CA ARG A 11 -0.88 -1.43 -23.00
C ARG A 11 0.11 -2.21 -23.85
N LEU A 12 0.64 -3.28 -23.26
CA LEU A 12 1.54 -4.24 -23.90
C LEU A 12 0.85 -5.62 -23.88
N GLY A 13 0.05 -5.90 -24.91
CA GLY A 13 -0.79 -7.09 -24.96
C GLY A 13 -1.81 -7.13 -23.82
N ALA A 14 -1.68 -8.10 -22.91
CA ALA A 14 -2.51 -8.26 -21.72
C ALA A 14 -2.02 -7.44 -20.50
N VAL A 15 -0.83 -6.82 -20.59
CA VAL A 15 -0.25 -6.03 -19.51
C VAL A 15 -0.68 -4.57 -19.63
N SER A 16 -1.14 -3.98 -18.53
CA SER A 16 -1.42 -2.55 -18.42
C SER A 16 -0.44 -1.91 -17.44
N ILE A 17 0.37 -0.98 -17.93
CA ILE A 17 1.35 -0.26 -17.13
C ILE A 17 0.80 1.14 -16.89
N HIS A 18 0.40 1.41 -15.65
CA HIS A 18 -0.13 2.71 -15.26
C HIS A 18 1.01 3.71 -14.99
N ALA A 19 0.85 4.95 -15.46
CA ALA A 19 1.76 6.03 -15.09
C ALA A 19 1.73 6.28 -13.58
N VAL A 20 2.78 6.93 -13.06
CA VAL A 20 2.93 7.22 -11.63
C VAL A 20 1.71 7.97 -11.07
N GLN A 21 1.17 7.47 -9.97
CA GLN A 21 0.05 8.07 -9.23
C GLN A 21 0.55 8.70 -7.93
N ARG A 22 -0.01 9.85 -7.57
CA ARG A 22 0.35 10.60 -6.36
C ARG A 22 -0.65 10.32 -5.24
N ILE A 23 -0.12 10.03 -4.06
CA ILE A 23 -0.93 9.96 -2.83
C ILE A 23 -1.10 11.39 -2.31
N TYR A 24 -2.33 11.88 -2.28
CA TYR A 24 -2.67 13.22 -1.78
C TYR A 24 -2.97 13.21 -0.28
N GLU A 25 -3.47 12.10 0.22
CA GLU A 25 -3.85 11.94 1.62
C GLU A 25 -3.58 10.51 2.05
N LEU A 26 -2.86 10.33 3.16
CA LEU A 26 -2.49 9.01 3.69
C LEU A 26 -3.69 8.32 4.33
N ASP A 27 -4.30 8.97 5.32
CA ASP A 27 -5.55 8.53 5.92
C ASP A 27 -6.70 9.47 5.55
N SER A 28 -7.74 8.91 4.96
CA SER A 28 -8.89 9.67 4.46
C SER A 28 -10.13 9.52 5.34
N GLY A 29 -10.02 8.76 6.43
CA GLY A 29 -11.11 8.36 7.31
C GLY A 29 -12.19 7.53 6.60
N LYS A 30 -13.17 7.05 7.37
CA LYS A 30 -14.29 6.26 6.84
C LYS A 30 -15.10 7.05 5.82
N SER A 31 -15.51 6.41 4.73
CA SER A 31 -16.34 7.05 3.71
C SER A 31 -17.78 7.23 4.20
N LYS A 32 -18.24 8.46 4.42
CA LYS A 32 -19.67 8.77 4.63
C LYS A 32 -20.36 8.93 3.28
N GLY A 33 -20.57 7.83 2.56
CA GLY A 33 -21.61 7.66 1.54
C GLY A 33 -21.69 8.62 0.33
N PHE A 34 -20.81 9.60 0.15
CA PHE A 34 -20.92 10.57 -0.95
C PHE A 34 -19.71 10.49 -1.87
N GLN A 35 -19.81 9.63 -2.89
CA GLN A 35 -18.88 9.63 -4.03
C GLN A 35 -19.45 10.60 -5.07
N SER A 36 -18.83 11.78 -5.19
CA SER A 36 -19.14 12.70 -6.30
C SER A 36 -18.80 12.01 -7.62
N SER A 37 -19.68 12.08 -8.61
CA SER A 37 -19.57 11.37 -9.89
C SER A 37 -18.41 11.84 -10.79
N HIS A 38 -17.70 12.91 -10.42
CA HIS A 38 -16.62 13.52 -11.20
C HIS A 38 -15.34 13.59 -10.37
N GLN A 39 -14.75 12.43 -10.06
CA GLN A 39 -13.54 12.39 -9.25
C GLN A 39 -12.33 12.00 -10.09
N THR A 40 -11.39 12.95 -10.24
CA THR A 40 -10.02 12.70 -10.73
C THR A 40 -9.16 11.97 -9.70
N VAL A 41 -9.70 11.78 -8.48
CA VAL A 41 -9.02 11.21 -7.31
C VAL A 41 -9.89 10.12 -6.70
N ARG A 42 -9.34 8.92 -6.56
CA ARG A 42 -9.99 7.80 -5.87
C ARG A 42 -9.68 7.85 -4.38
N LYS A 43 -10.73 7.82 -3.56
CA LYS A 43 -10.62 7.56 -2.11
C LYS A 43 -10.79 6.06 -1.85
N PHE A 44 -9.92 5.51 -1.02
CA PHE A 44 -10.01 4.15 -0.49
C PHE A 44 -10.54 4.20 0.93
N ASP A 45 -11.52 3.35 1.22
CA ASP A 45 -12.04 3.22 2.58
C ASP A 45 -11.10 2.40 3.45
N TYR A 46 -11.14 2.65 4.76
CA TYR A 46 -10.29 1.92 5.70
C TYR A 46 -10.63 0.43 5.72
N ASP A 47 -11.93 0.10 5.74
CA ASP A 47 -12.38 -1.29 5.82
C ASP A 47 -12.00 -2.08 4.55
N GLU A 48 -12.02 -1.43 3.37
CA GLU A 48 -11.52 -2.03 2.11
C GLU A 48 -10.01 -2.33 2.18
N ILE A 49 -9.21 -1.39 2.67
CA ILE A 49 -7.76 -1.56 2.82
C ILE A 49 -7.44 -2.64 3.85
N SER A 50 -8.13 -2.64 4.99
CA SER A 50 -7.93 -3.59 6.08
C SER A 50 -8.21 -5.03 5.64
N ASN A 51 -9.26 -5.26 4.84
CA ASN A 51 -9.53 -6.58 4.26
C ASN A 51 -8.40 -7.06 3.36
N ILE A 52 -7.81 -6.18 2.54
CA ILE A 52 -6.65 -6.53 1.70
C ILE A 52 -5.43 -6.83 2.56
N MET A 53 -5.20 -6.06 3.64
CA MET A 53 -4.08 -6.27 4.56
C MET A 53 -4.15 -7.62 5.26
N HIS A 54 -5.34 -8.11 5.60
CA HIS A 54 -5.52 -9.44 6.20
C HIS A 54 -5.02 -10.59 5.30
N ASP A 55 -5.12 -10.43 3.98
CA ASP A 55 -4.64 -11.41 3.00
C ASP A 55 -3.22 -11.09 2.50
N LEU A 56 -2.58 -10.03 3.01
CA LEU A 56 -1.28 -9.54 2.57
C LEU A 56 -0.14 -10.10 3.44
N ALA A 57 0.89 -10.63 2.77
CA ALA A 57 2.17 -10.95 3.40
C ALA A 57 3.23 -9.88 3.07
N ILE A 58 3.82 -9.28 4.10
CA ILE A 58 4.94 -8.34 4.00
C ILE A 58 6.24 -9.10 4.23
N VAL A 59 7.05 -9.20 3.18
CA VAL A 59 8.36 -9.86 3.22
C VAL A 59 9.45 -8.84 3.51
N ILE A 60 10.22 -9.05 4.58
CA ILE A 60 11.34 -8.20 5.00
C ILE A 60 12.65 -8.96 4.78
N PRO A 61 13.37 -8.72 3.67
CA PRO A 61 14.69 -9.29 3.46
C PRO A 61 15.73 -8.55 4.29
N ILE A 62 16.60 -9.28 5.00
CA ILE A 62 17.69 -8.69 5.80
C ILE A 62 19.02 -9.39 5.57
N LYS A 63 20.11 -8.61 5.62
CA LYS A 63 21.49 -9.12 5.62
C LYS A 63 22.38 -8.21 6.47
N ASN A 64 22.75 -8.68 7.66
CA ASN A 64 23.62 -7.98 8.61
C ASN A 64 23.15 -6.55 8.94
N GLU A 65 21.83 -6.36 9.02
CA GLU A 65 21.22 -5.08 9.36
C GLU A 65 21.24 -4.82 10.87
N LYS A 66 21.22 -3.54 11.26
CA LYS A 66 21.13 -3.17 12.68
C LYS A 66 19.78 -3.60 13.24
N LEU A 67 19.77 -4.34 14.34
CA LEU A 67 18.53 -4.79 14.99
C LEU A 67 17.57 -3.65 15.35
N LYS A 68 18.10 -2.48 15.76
CA LYS A 68 17.29 -1.28 16.03
C LYS A 68 16.55 -0.76 14.79
N LEU A 69 17.13 -0.92 13.60
CA LEU A 69 16.46 -0.56 12.34
C LEU A 69 15.36 -1.56 12.01
N LEU A 70 15.63 -2.86 12.17
CA LEU A 70 14.63 -3.90 11.96
C LEU A 70 13.42 -3.72 12.90
N GLU A 71 13.67 -3.43 14.18
CA GLU A 71 12.61 -3.11 15.14
C GLU A 71 11.76 -1.90 14.71
N GLY A 72 12.42 -0.84 14.22
CA GLY A 72 11.74 0.34 13.68
C GLY A 72 10.89 0.03 12.44
N VAL A 73 11.34 -0.89 11.58
CA VAL A 73 10.55 -1.35 10.43
C VAL A 73 9.36 -2.17 10.87
N LEU A 74 9.55 -3.12 11.78
CA LEU A 74 8.48 -3.99 12.29
C LEU A 74 7.36 -3.19 12.95
N SER A 75 7.71 -2.14 13.72
CA SER A 75 6.71 -1.28 14.37
C SER A 75 5.91 -0.39 13.41
N GLY A 76 6.36 -0.23 12.16
CA GLY A 76 5.67 0.54 11.12
C GLY A 76 4.77 -0.30 10.21
N ILE A 77 4.79 -1.63 10.32
CA ILE A 77 3.96 -2.51 9.50
C ILE A 77 2.53 -2.55 10.06
N PRO A 78 1.48 -2.46 9.21
CA PRO A 78 0.10 -2.61 9.67
C PRO A 78 -0.12 -3.94 10.40
N ASN A 79 -0.86 -3.89 11.50
CA ASN A 79 -1.02 -5.04 12.42
C ASN A 79 -1.73 -6.23 11.77
N GLU A 80 -2.55 -5.98 10.75
CA GLU A 80 -3.37 -6.96 10.05
C GLU A 80 -2.55 -7.85 9.08
N CYS A 81 -1.36 -7.41 8.68
CA CYS A 81 -0.51 -8.10 7.71
C CYS A 81 0.28 -9.27 8.33
N LEU A 82 0.48 -10.34 7.55
CA LEU A 82 1.45 -11.39 7.89
C LEU A 82 2.87 -10.89 7.63
N VAL A 83 3.76 -10.96 8.61
CA VAL A 83 5.18 -10.57 8.45
C VAL A 83 6.07 -11.79 8.25
N ILE A 84 6.88 -11.78 7.19
CA ILE A 84 7.84 -12.84 6.86
C ILE A 84 9.24 -12.23 6.76
N ILE A 85 10.16 -12.63 7.63
CA ILE A 85 11.55 -12.16 7.59
C ILE A 85 12.41 -13.18 6.85
N VAL A 86 13.10 -12.74 5.79
CA VAL A 86 14.04 -13.57 5.03
C VAL A 86 15.45 -13.08 5.33
N SER A 87 16.17 -13.81 6.19
CA SER A 87 17.52 -13.43 6.60
C SER A 87 18.59 -14.19 5.83
N ASN A 88 19.59 -13.44 5.35
CA ASN A 88 20.88 -13.97 4.88
C ASN A 88 22.02 -13.33 5.68
N SER A 89 21.81 -13.17 6.99
CA SER A 89 22.80 -12.64 7.92
C SER A 89 23.69 -13.75 8.47
N SER A 90 24.95 -13.42 8.75
CA SER A 90 25.99 -14.34 9.24
C SER A 90 26.09 -14.38 10.76
#